data_AF-A0A3L6JPB6-F1
#
_entry.id   AF-A0A3L6JPB6-F1
#
_cell.length_a   1.000
_cell.length_b   1.000
_cell.length_c   1.000
_cell.angle_alpha   90.00
_cell.angle_beta   90.00
_cell.angle_gamma   90.00
#
_symmetry.space_group_name_H-M   'P 1'
#
loop_
_entity.id
_entity.type
_entity.pdbx_description
1 polymer ?
#
loop_
_entity_poly.entity_id
_entity_poly.type
_entity_poly.pdbx_seq_one_letter_code
_entity_poly.pdbx_strand_id
1 'polypeptide(L)'
;MADLEARSFFGVDVNTLEQSRVTCNRSVVLILQYSVSPLANISFLLFIAFIVLTVICFARFGGRIPEEAVHMRVPLAPDRKPLLGAAHSREASGSYSRDEQGPVKAVRGGEFIGNRMRFKVKVLNESDYTITDVRVFLISYPAESLKLVTDHDDASHSKIEPSGFRSPTFDFLPTHDCAQGEIRAGVSYIDRKGQPHTLSAKPFAIRSVCDLPIQNQIDPKEFALRLRKLECGEIVVKVTDWTPEEMYEKALRIVEDANFYEVESSTKTADGVIHARISGLAKGKYTGKSDAVELYVTGPFGKEGASCKI
;
A
#
# COMPACT_ATOMS: atom_id res chain seq x y z
N MET A 1 9.71 15.92 48.37
CA MET A 1 9.75 16.90 47.26
C MET A 1 10.97 16.53 46.43
N ALA A 2 10.81 15.60 45.48
CA ALA A 2 10.65 15.86 44.02
C ALA A 2 12.01 16.29 43.43
N ASP A 3 12.70 15.52 42.60
CA ASP A 3 12.26 15.07 41.27
C ASP A 3 12.75 13.67 40.83
N LEU A 4 11.93 13.08 39.97
CA LEU A 4 12.03 11.81 39.22
C LEU A 4 12.54 12.04 37.78
N GLU A 5 13.12 10.98 37.21
CA GLU A 5 13.09 10.55 35.77
C GLU A 5 13.80 11.42 34.70
N ALA A 6 14.38 10.90 33.61
CA ALA A 6 14.30 9.61 32.94
C ALA A 6 15.63 9.26 32.24
N ARG A 7 16.07 8.00 32.33
CA ARG A 7 17.09 7.41 31.43
C ARG A 7 16.38 6.47 30.47
N SER A 8 16.56 6.72 29.18
CA SER A 8 16.08 5.87 28.08
C SER A 8 16.81 4.53 28.07
N PHE A 9 16.07 3.46 28.35
CA PHE A 9 16.43 2.07 28.09
C PHE A 9 15.66 1.61 26.86
N PHE A 10 16.34 1.32 25.76
CA PHE A 10 16.03 0.26 24.79
C PHE A 10 17.22 0.13 23.84
N GLY A 11 18.21 -0.64 24.26
CA GLY A 11 19.14 -1.30 23.34
C GLY A 11 18.61 -2.71 23.12
N VAL A 12 18.23 -3.04 21.88
CA VAL A 12 17.94 -4.41 21.47
C VAL A 12 19.15 -4.90 20.68
N ASP A 13 19.84 -5.89 21.24
CA ASP A 13 20.99 -6.55 20.61
C ASP A 13 20.47 -7.67 19.70
N VAL A 14 20.66 -7.51 18.39
CA VAL A 14 20.18 -8.45 17.35
C VAL A 14 21.35 -9.33 16.93
N ASN A 15 21.72 -10.32 17.74
CA ASN A 15 22.86 -11.17 17.43
C ASN A 15 22.64 -12.64 17.83
N THR A 16 21.63 -13.31 17.27
CA THR A 16 21.72 -14.74 16.90
C THR A 16 20.52 -15.13 16.03
N LEU A 17 20.73 -15.26 14.72
CA LEU A 17 19.77 -15.80 13.75
C LEU A 17 20.37 -17.09 13.19
N GLU A 18 19.87 -18.25 13.63
CA GLU A 18 20.25 -19.52 13.04
C GLU A 18 19.39 -19.77 11.79
N GLN A 19 20.02 -19.74 10.61
CA GLN A 19 19.37 -20.00 9.32
C GLN A 19 19.50 -21.48 8.96
N SER A 20 18.38 -22.18 8.83
CA SER A 20 18.32 -23.52 8.24
C SER A 20 17.50 -23.50 6.94
N ARG A 21 18.04 -24.12 5.88
CA ARG A 21 17.45 -24.16 4.54
C ARG A 21 16.85 -25.53 4.28
N VAL A 22 15.58 -25.58 3.85
CA VAL A 22 14.94 -26.77 3.27
C VAL A 22 14.22 -26.34 2.00
N THR A 23 14.40 -27.10 0.91
CA THR A 23 13.86 -26.77 -0.41
C THR A 23 12.61 -27.58 -0.75
N CYS A 24 11.54 -26.89 -1.15
CA CYS A 24 10.50 -27.44 -2.02
C CYS A 24 10.26 -26.44 -3.17
N ASN A 25 9.88 -26.96 -4.35
CA ASN A 25 9.94 -26.31 -5.66
C ASN A 25 9.80 -24.76 -5.67
N ARG A 26 10.95 -24.08 -5.78
CA ARG A 26 11.11 -22.63 -6.02
C ARG A 26 10.57 -21.66 -4.94
N SER A 27 10.51 -22.05 -3.68
CA SER A 27 10.21 -21.11 -2.58
C SER A 27 11.37 -20.98 -1.58
N VAL A 28 11.64 -19.75 -1.15
CA VAL A 28 12.56 -19.43 -0.04
C VAL A 28 11.76 -19.54 1.26
N VAL A 29 12.07 -20.51 2.10
CA VAL A 29 11.47 -20.66 3.43
C VAL A 29 12.28 -19.81 4.41
N LEU A 30 11.64 -18.82 5.03
CA LEU A 30 12.23 -18.03 6.10
C LEU A 30 11.75 -18.59 7.45
N ILE A 31 12.67 -19.16 8.23
CA ILE A 31 12.39 -19.60 9.60
C ILE A 31 12.88 -18.49 10.53
N LEU A 32 11.97 -17.88 11.28
CA LEU A 32 12.30 -16.89 12.29
C LEU A 32 12.05 -17.51 13.67
N GLN A 33 13.11 -17.68 14.46
CA GLN A 33 13.02 -18.07 15.86
C GLN A 33 13.13 -16.81 16.73
N TYR A 34 12.15 -16.58 17.58
CA TYR A 34 12.15 -15.49 18.56
C TYR A 34 11.91 -16.05 19.96
N SER A 35 12.72 -15.59 20.92
CA SER A 35 12.44 -15.74 22.35
C SER A 35 11.85 -14.42 22.83
N VAL A 36 10.59 -14.44 23.26
CA VAL A 36 9.86 -13.22 23.65
C VAL A 36 9.91 -13.10 25.17
N SER A 37 10.27 -11.93 25.68
CA SER A 37 10.17 -11.65 27.12
C SER A 37 8.69 -11.41 27.50
N PRO A 38 8.21 -11.90 28.66
CA PRO A 38 6.78 -11.94 29.02
C PRO A 38 6.08 -10.57 29.20
N LEU A 39 6.79 -9.45 29.05
CA LEU A 39 6.26 -8.08 29.18
C LEU A 39 5.82 -7.45 27.85
N ALA A 40 5.86 -8.16 26.72
CA ALA A 40 5.72 -7.58 25.37
C ALA A 40 4.53 -8.11 24.53
N ASN A 41 3.37 -8.36 25.15
CA ASN A 41 2.19 -8.90 24.42
C ASN A 41 1.70 -8.03 23.25
N ILE A 42 1.85 -6.70 23.31
CA ILE A 42 1.44 -5.79 22.23
C ILE A 42 2.46 -5.76 21.09
N SER A 43 3.75 -5.95 21.40
CA SER A 43 4.83 -5.85 20.42
C SER A 43 4.84 -7.03 19.46
N PHE A 44 4.43 -8.22 19.91
CA PHE A 44 4.41 -9.42 19.08
C PHE A 44 3.22 -9.49 18.11
N LEU A 45 2.03 -9.00 18.49
CA LEU A 45 0.90 -8.86 17.55
C LEU A 45 1.22 -7.85 16.45
N LEU A 46 1.85 -6.73 16.81
CA LEU A 46 2.37 -5.77 15.83
C LEU A 46 3.45 -6.39 14.95
N PHE A 47 4.26 -7.29 15.48
CA PHE A 47 5.30 -7.99 14.71
C PHE A 47 4.75 -9.06 13.78
N ILE A 48 3.76 -9.86 14.19
CA ILE A 48 3.07 -10.78 13.25
C ILE A 48 2.29 -9.97 12.23
N ALA A 49 1.56 -8.92 12.62
CA ALA A 49 0.93 -8.02 11.66
C ALA A 49 1.98 -7.43 10.72
N PHE A 50 3.14 -7.02 11.22
CA PHE A 50 4.24 -6.52 10.40
C PHE A 50 4.84 -7.62 9.52
N ILE A 51 4.97 -8.88 9.95
CA ILE A 51 5.41 -9.98 9.10
C ILE A 51 4.37 -10.25 8.03
N VAL A 52 3.09 -10.39 8.39
CA VAL A 52 1.99 -10.61 7.43
C VAL A 52 1.96 -9.47 6.42
N LEU A 53 2.01 -8.20 6.85
CA LEU A 53 2.12 -7.04 5.97
C LEU A 53 3.41 -7.01 5.15
N THR A 54 4.56 -7.31 5.75
CA THR A 54 5.86 -7.28 5.08
C THR A 54 5.98 -8.41 4.08
N VAL A 55 5.38 -9.57 4.33
CA VAL A 55 5.41 -10.75 3.47
C VAL A 55 4.39 -10.61 2.35
N ILE A 56 3.21 -10.08 2.62
CA ILE A 56 2.28 -9.62 1.58
C ILE A 56 3.01 -8.63 0.66
N CYS A 57 3.77 -7.69 1.22
CA CYS A 57 4.59 -6.76 0.43
C CYS A 57 5.77 -7.45 -0.30
N PHE A 58 6.53 -8.35 0.33
CA PHE A 58 7.76 -8.93 -0.22
C PHE A 58 7.50 -10.03 -1.25
N ALA A 59 6.48 -10.87 -1.05
CA ALA A 59 6.10 -11.91 -2.02
C ALA A 59 5.67 -11.31 -3.37
N ARG A 60 5.18 -10.06 -3.38
CA ARG A 60 4.78 -9.33 -4.58
C ARG A 60 5.94 -8.64 -5.33
N PHE A 61 7.16 -8.63 -4.80
CA PHE A 61 8.33 -7.93 -5.41
C PHE A 61 9.12 -8.77 -6.43
N GLY A 62 8.81 -10.06 -6.63
CA GLY A 62 9.62 -10.99 -7.44
C GLY A 62 9.13 -11.36 -8.84
N GLY A 63 7.89 -11.03 -9.21
CA GLY A 63 7.25 -11.56 -10.43
C GLY A 63 7.10 -10.54 -11.58
N ARG A 64 7.63 -10.87 -12.77
CA ARG A 64 7.16 -10.23 -14.02
C ARG A 64 5.75 -10.74 -14.34
N ILE A 65 4.78 -9.84 -14.41
CA ILE A 65 3.38 -10.14 -14.70
C ILE A 65 3.22 -10.53 -16.19
N PRO A 66 2.59 -11.66 -16.54
CA PRO A 66 2.08 -11.89 -17.89
C PRO A 66 0.78 -11.10 -18.12
N GLU A 67 0.73 -10.40 -19.25
CA GLU A 67 -0.37 -9.54 -19.68
C GLU A 67 -1.52 -10.40 -20.28
N GLU A 68 -2.58 -10.65 -19.52
CA GLU A 68 -3.85 -11.16 -20.06
C GLU A 68 -5.03 -10.35 -19.52
N ALA A 69 -5.65 -9.57 -20.39
CA ALA A 69 -6.80 -8.73 -20.10
C ALA A 69 -8.11 -9.51 -20.29
N VAL A 70 -8.85 -9.75 -19.20
CA VAL A 70 -10.24 -10.20 -19.27
C VAL A 70 -11.16 -8.99 -19.06
N HIS A 71 -11.86 -8.60 -20.12
CA HIS A 71 -12.89 -7.58 -20.09
C HIS A 71 -14.15 -8.12 -19.39
N MET A 72 -14.42 -7.66 -18.17
CA MET A 72 -15.68 -7.92 -17.47
C MET A 72 -16.43 -6.60 -17.28
N ARG A 73 -17.61 -6.47 -17.88
CA ARG A 73 -18.50 -5.29 -17.73
C ARG A 73 -19.21 -5.38 -16.40
N VAL A 74 -19.01 -4.39 -15.53
CA VAL A 74 -19.72 -4.25 -14.26
C VAL A 74 -20.93 -3.31 -14.46
N PRO A 75 -22.13 -3.64 -13.96
CA PRO A 75 -23.28 -2.74 -14.00
C PRO A 75 -23.09 -1.53 -13.08
N LEU A 76 -23.48 -0.35 -13.55
CA LEU A 76 -23.49 0.90 -12.78
C LEU A 76 -24.56 0.84 -11.68
N ALA A 77 -24.13 0.92 -10.42
CA ALA A 77 -25.00 1.10 -9.26
C ALA A 77 -25.13 2.60 -8.90
N PRO A 78 -26.25 3.03 -8.28
CA PRO A 78 -26.59 4.44 -8.11
C PRO A 78 -25.89 5.10 -6.91
N ASP A 79 -25.85 6.44 -6.99
CA ASP A 79 -25.25 7.45 -6.11
C ASP A 79 -24.95 7.02 -4.66
N ARG A 80 -23.65 6.96 -4.34
CA ARG A 80 -23.17 6.94 -2.95
C ARG A 80 -22.48 8.27 -2.63
N LYS A 81 -22.96 8.91 -1.56
CA LYS A 81 -22.33 10.07 -0.92
C LYS A 81 -20.85 9.77 -0.63
N PRO A 82 -19.93 10.75 -0.77
CA PRO A 82 -18.51 10.52 -0.50
C PRO A 82 -18.31 10.16 0.98
N LEU A 83 -17.68 9.00 1.23
CA LEU A 83 -17.28 8.58 2.56
C LEU A 83 -16.04 9.39 3.01
N LEU A 84 -16.06 9.85 4.26
CA LEU A 84 -14.96 10.53 4.93
C LEU A 84 -13.70 9.64 4.91
N GLY A 85 -12.79 9.95 4.00
CA GLY A 85 -11.48 9.33 3.87
C GLY A 85 -10.58 10.14 2.94
N ALA A 86 -10.79 11.47 2.91
CA ALA A 86 -9.94 12.37 2.16
C ALA A 86 -8.53 12.30 2.76
N ALA A 87 -7.58 11.77 1.99
CA ALA A 87 -6.17 11.85 2.32
C ALA A 87 -5.78 13.34 2.35
N HIS A 88 -5.83 13.96 3.53
CA HIS A 88 -5.38 15.32 3.72
C HIS A 88 -3.85 15.35 3.54
N SER A 89 -3.40 15.87 2.40
CA SER A 89 -1.99 16.19 2.18
C SER A 89 -1.59 17.29 3.17
N ARG A 90 -0.80 16.97 4.21
CA ARG A 90 -0.09 18.02 4.95
C ARG A 90 1.10 18.45 4.12
N GLU A 91 1.24 19.76 3.95
CA GLU A 91 2.35 20.41 3.26
C GLU A 91 3.65 20.08 4.00
N ALA A 92 4.60 19.44 3.31
CA ALA A 92 5.95 19.26 3.83
C ALA A 92 6.66 20.63 3.76
N SER A 93 7.01 21.18 4.92
CA SER A 93 7.70 22.46 5.07
C SER A 93 9.19 22.30 4.74
N GLY A 94 9.51 22.26 3.45
CA GLY A 94 10.88 22.42 2.94
C GLY A 94 11.12 23.88 2.56
N SER A 95 12.21 24.48 3.06
CA SER A 95 12.62 25.84 2.73
C SER A 95 13.10 25.94 1.27
N TYR A 96 12.16 26.08 0.34
CA TYR A 96 12.46 26.51 -1.01
C TYR A 96 12.52 28.04 -1.05
N SER A 97 13.59 28.54 -1.68
CA SER A 97 13.89 29.94 -1.94
C SER A 97 12.66 30.73 -2.38
N ARG A 98 12.40 31.84 -1.67
CA ARG A 98 11.51 32.98 -1.98
C ARG A 98 10.59 32.72 -3.18
N ASP A 99 9.32 32.41 -2.88
CA ASP A 99 8.17 32.60 -3.77
C ASP A 99 8.24 34.04 -4.31
N GLU A 100 8.87 34.25 -5.47
CA GLU A 100 8.50 35.37 -6.32
C GLU A 100 7.07 35.07 -6.77
N GLN A 101 6.12 35.67 -6.06
CA GLN A 101 4.70 35.61 -6.37
C GLN A 101 4.46 36.37 -7.68
N GLY A 102 4.87 35.76 -8.78
CA GLY A 102 4.53 36.21 -10.11
C GLY A 102 3.01 36.17 -10.29
N PRO A 103 2.48 36.95 -11.24
CA PRO A 103 1.04 37.04 -11.48
C PRO A 103 0.47 35.76 -12.11
N VAL A 104 1.29 34.76 -12.43
CA VAL A 104 0.84 33.43 -12.86
C VAL A 104 1.23 32.42 -11.78
N LYS A 105 0.27 31.62 -11.32
CA LYS A 105 0.47 30.63 -10.26
C LYS A 105 0.16 29.22 -10.75
N ALA A 106 0.94 28.25 -10.29
CA ALA A 106 0.70 26.83 -10.52
C ALA A 106 0.36 26.13 -9.21
N VAL A 107 -0.86 25.60 -9.09
CA VAL A 107 -1.34 24.87 -7.92
C VAL A 107 -1.56 23.41 -8.32
N ARG A 108 -1.17 22.46 -7.47
CA ARG A 108 -1.37 21.03 -7.74
C ARG A 108 -2.42 20.40 -6.84
N GLY A 109 -3.02 19.31 -7.30
CA GLY A 109 -3.92 18.46 -6.53
C GLY A 109 -3.86 17.03 -7.05
N GLY A 110 -4.23 16.07 -6.21
CA GLY A 110 -4.24 14.67 -6.62
C GLY A 110 -5.14 13.84 -5.73
N GLU A 111 -5.79 12.84 -6.32
CA GLU A 111 -6.69 11.93 -5.64
C GLU A 111 -6.70 10.54 -6.31
N PHE A 112 -6.91 9.49 -5.52
CA PHE A 112 -7.14 8.15 -6.04
C PHE A 112 -8.63 7.97 -6.34
N ILE A 113 -8.95 7.68 -7.60
CA ILE A 113 -10.30 7.37 -8.07
C ILE A 113 -10.30 5.92 -8.55
N GLY A 114 -10.78 5.01 -7.70
CA GLY A 114 -10.66 3.57 -7.96
C GLY A 114 -9.19 3.17 -8.09
N ASN A 115 -8.83 2.46 -9.15
CA ASN A 115 -7.47 1.99 -9.41
C ASN A 115 -6.54 3.03 -10.07
N ARG A 116 -6.97 4.30 -10.18
CA ARG A 116 -6.23 5.35 -10.87
C ARG A 116 -5.88 6.48 -9.94
N MET A 117 -4.63 6.90 -9.94
CA MET A 117 -4.20 8.13 -9.31
C MET A 117 -4.37 9.27 -10.30
N ARG A 118 -5.29 10.19 -10.02
CA ARG A 118 -5.56 11.36 -10.84
C ARG A 118 -4.78 12.55 -10.29
N PHE A 119 -3.82 13.04 -11.04
CA PHE A 119 -3.04 14.23 -10.71
C PHE A 119 -3.49 15.42 -11.57
N LYS A 120 -3.68 16.59 -10.96
CA LYS A 120 -4.14 17.81 -11.63
C LYS A 120 -3.21 18.96 -11.31
N VAL A 121 -2.92 19.77 -12.33
CA VAL A 121 -2.18 21.02 -12.18
C VAL A 121 -3.06 22.15 -12.66
N LYS A 122 -3.44 23.05 -11.76
CA LYS A 122 -4.22 24.26 -12.05
C LYS A 122 -3.27 25.42 -12.29
N VAL A 123 -3.28 25.96 -13.50
CA VAL A 123 -2.58 27.20 -13.87
C VAL A 123 -3.56 28.36 -13.75
N LEU A 124 -3.25 29.30 -12.86
CA LEU A 124 -4.02 30.51 -12.59
C LEU A 124 -3.30 31.69 -13.23
N ASN A 125 -3.98 32.45 -14.08
CA ASN A 125 -3.49 33.73 -14.58
C ASN A 125 -4.12 34.87 -13.76
N GLU A 126 -3.43 35.35 -12.74
CA GLU A 126 -3.84 36.52 -11.93
C GLU A 126 -3.31 37.84 -12.53
N SER A 127 -2.68 37.81 -13.70
CA SER A 127 -2.27 39.03 -14.41
C SER A 127 -3.44 39.70 -15.13
N ASP A 128 -3.28 40.99 -15.43
CA ASP A 128 -4.24 41.76 -16.23
C ASP A 128 -4.16 41.46 -17.75
N TYR A 129 -3.32 40.51 -18.16
CA TYR A 129 -3.04 40.23 -19.57
C TYR A 129 -3.21 38.75 -19.90
N THR A 130 -3.60 38.46 -21.14
CA THR A 130 -3.67 37.08 -21.65
C THR A 130 -2.26 36.51 -21.77
N ILE A 131 -2.05 35.30 -21.24
CA ILE A 131 -0.84 34.50 -21.50
C ILE A 131 -1.13 33.49 -22.60
N THR A 132 -0.13 33.19 -23.43
CA THR A 132 -0.25 32.29 -24.57
C THR A 132 0.72 31.11 -24.47
N ASP A 133 0.49 30.10 -25.30
CA ASP A 133 1.35 28.91 -25.42
C ASP A 133 1.64 28.25 -24.06
N VAL A 134 0.57 28.01 -23.31
CA VAL A 134 0.67 27.44 -21.96
C VAL A 134 0.84 25.94 -22.07
N ARG A 135 1.99 25.43 -21.64
CA ARG A 135 2.30 24.00 -21.60
C ARG A 135 2.51 23.56 -20.16
N VAL A 136 1.74 22.56 -19.73
CA VAL A 136 1.92 21.90 -18.43
C VAL A 136 2.56 20.55 -18.68
N PHE A 137 3.65 20.23 -18.00
CA PHE A 137 4.39 18.99 -18.22
C PHE A 137 4.83 18.36 -16.91
N LEU A 138 4.95 17.04 -16.89
CA LEU A 138 5.50 16.30 -15.76
C LEU A 138 7.02 16.40 -15.78
N ILE A 139 7.62 16.81 -14.66
CA ILE A 139 9.08 16.85 -14.48
C ILE A 139 9.57 15.48 -14.02
N SER A 140 8.88 14.89 -13.04
CA SER A 140 9.22 13.58 -12.48
C SER A 140 8.03 12.97 -11.75
N TYR A 141 7.96 11.65 -11.70
CA TYR A 141 7.02 10.88 -10.88
C TYR A 141 7.67 9.53 -10.51
N PRO A 142 7.19 8.81 -9.48
CA PRO A 142 7.77 7.53 -9.09
C PRO A 142 7.41 6.44 -10.11
N ALA A 143 8.17 6.36 -11.20
CA ALA A 143 7.91 5.46 -12.34
C ALA A 143 7.96 3.96 -11.98
N GLU A 144 8.61 3.63 -10.87
CA GLU A 144 8.58 2.28 -10.31
C GLU A 144 7.18 1.93 -9.79
N SER A 145 6.50 2.82 -9.06
CA SER A 145 5.20 2.55 -8.42
C SER A 145 3.98 3.09 -9.18
N LEU A 146 4.19 3.94 -10.19
CA LEU A 146 3.14 4.52 -11.02
C LEU A 146 3.48 4.44 -12.52
N LYS A 147 2.51 4.03 -13.32
CA LYS A 147 2.55 4.08 -14.79
C LYS A 147 1.61 5.15 -15.31
N LEU A 148 2.12 6.09 -16.10
CA LEU A 148 1.28 7.10 -16.77
C LEU A 148 0.36 6.42 -17.80
N VAL A 149 -0.93 6.77 -17.78
CA VAL A 149 -1.93 6.23 -18.72
C VAL A 149 -2.17 7.16 -19.90
N THR A 150 -2.00 8.46 -19.69
CA THR A 150 -2.10 9.43 -20.78
C THR A 150 -0.92 9.24 -21.73
N ASP A 151 -1.17 9.33 -23.03
CA ASP A 151 -0.15 9.11 -24.07
C ASP A 151 1.00 10.12 -24.01
N HIS A 152 0.73 11.29 -23.42
CA HIS A 152 1.68 12.38 -23.28
C HIS A 152 1.86 12.76 -21.80
N ASP A 153 3.10 13.11 -21.45
CA ASP A 153 3.52 13.65 -20.17
C ASP A 153 3.32 15.18 -20.09
N ASP A 154 2.72 15.77 -21.12
CA ASP A 154 2.39 17.17 -21.19
C ASP A 154 0.99 17.46 -21.79
N ALA A 155 0.51 18.67 -21.52
CA ALA A 155 -0.74 19.20 -22.02
C ALA A 155 -0.55 20.67 -22.43
N SER A 156 -0.94 21.00 -23.66
CA SER A 156 -0.83 22.34 -24.23
C SER A 156 -2.18 23.07 -24.30
N HIS A 157 -2.16 24.37 -24.06
CA HIS A 157 -3.29 25.27 -24.22
C HIS A 157 -2.84 26.56 -24.91
N SER A 158 -3.60 27.00 -25.92
CA SER A 158 -3.23 28.16 -26.73
C SER A 158 -3.17 29.47 -25.94
N LYS A 159 -4.09 29.66 -24.99
CA LYS A 159 -4.16 30.87 -24.16
C LYS A 159 -4.94 30.70 -22.86
N ILE A 160 -4.65 31.57 -21.90
CA ILE A 160 -5.40 31.78 -20.65
C ILE A 160 -5.66 33.28 -20.48
N GLU A 161 -6.93 33.66 -20.47
CA GLU A 161 -7.36 35.06 -20.28
C GLU A 161 -7.04 35.58 -18.87
N PRO A 162 -7.03 36.91 -18.66
CA PRO A 162 -6.89 37.51 -17.34
C PRO A 162 -7.89 36.93 -16.34
N SER A 163 -7.45 36.63 -15.12
CA SER A 163 -8.23 35.92 -14.09
C SER A 163 -8.75 34.53 -14.49
N GLY A 164 -8.33 34.00 -15.63
CA GLY A 164 -8.69 32.68 -16.14
C GLY A 164 -7.83 31.56 -15.56
N PHE A 165 -8.24 30.32 -15.82
CA PHE A 165 -7.45 29.14 -15.44
C PHE A 165 -7.58 27.97 -16.43
N ARG A 166 -6.60 27.07 -16.36
CA ARG A 166 -6.62 25.74 -17.00
C ARG A 166 -6.17 24.70 -16.00
N SER A 167 -6.76 23.51 -16.09
CA SER A 167 -6.47 22.40 -15.15
C SER A 167 -6.22 21.08 -15.88
N PRO A 168 -5.09 20.93 -16.60
CA PRO A 168 -4.65 19.63 -17.11
C PRO A 168 -4.69 18.53 -16.06
N THR A 169 -5.02 17.32 -16.52
CA THR A 169 -5.13 16.12 -15.70
C THR A 169 -4.24 15.03 -16.28
N PHE A 170 -3.44 14.40 -15.42
CA PHE A 170 -2.59 13.26 -15.72
C PHE A 170 -3.08 12.07 -14.89
N ASP A 171 -3.46 10.99 -15.56
CA ASP A 171 -3.95 9.78 -14.90
C ASP A 171 -2.83 8.74 -14.85
N PHE A 172 -2.59 8.18 -13.66
CA PHE A 172 -1.60 7.12 -13.42
C PHE A 172 -2.29 5.84 -12.94
N LEU A 173 -1.72 4.69 -13.31
CA LEU A 173 -2.05 3.37 -12.76
C LEU A 173 -0.95 2.94 -11.78
N PRO A 174 -1.29 2.60 -10.53
CA PRO A 174 -0.36 1.95 -9.62
C PRO A 174 0.11 0.61 -10.17
N THR A 175 1.41 0.39 -10.17
CA THR A 175 2.05 -0.87 -10.61
C THR A 175 2.39 -1.77 -9.43
N HIS A 176 2.67 -1.17 -8.27
CA HIS A 176 2.92 -1.86 -7.00
C HIS A 176 1.72 -1.73 -6.06
N ASP A 177 1.70 -2.59 -5.04
CA ASP A 177 0.63 -2.61 -4.05
C ASP A 177 0.64 -1.37 -3.17
N CYS A 178 1.82 -0.84 -2.88
CA CYS A 178 2.00 0.43 -2.20
C CYS A 178 2.60 1.44 -3.17
N ALA A 179 1.87 2.53 -3.40
CA ALA A 179 2.40 3.68 -4.14
C ALA A 179 2.93 4.73 -3.16
N GLN A 180 4.22 5.07 -3.30
CA GLN A 180 4.86 6.14 -2.55
C GLN A 180 5.77 6.92 -3.50
N GLY A 181 5.88 8.24 -3.27
CA GLY A 181 6.83 9.09 -3.98
C GLY A 181 6.32 10.52 -4.14
N GLU A 182 6.96 11.27 -5.03
CA GLU A 182 6.58 12.65 -5.34
C GLU A 182 6.31 12.81 -6.83
N ILE A 183 5.21 13.48 -7.18
CA ILE A 183 4.95 13.97 -8.53
C ILE A 183 5.35 15.44 -8.59
N ARG A 184 6.20 15.79 -9.56
CA ARG A 184 6.65 17.15 -9.85
C ARG A 184 6.19 17.55 -11.24
N ALA A 185 5.71 18.78 -11.39
CA ALA A 185 5.23 19.31 -12.66
C ALA A 185 5.72 20.75 -12.88
N GLY A 186 5.91 21.08 -14.16
CA GLY A 186 6.29 22.38 -14.64
C GLY A 186 5.19 23.01 -15.49
N VAL A 187 5.23 24.33 -15.60
CA VAL A 187 4.36 25.13 -16.45
C VAL A 187 5.24 26.09 -17.24
N SER A 188 5.18 26.03 -18.57
CA SER A 188 5.77 26.99 -19.49
C SER A 188 4.67 27.86 -20.09
N TYR A 189 4.93 29.16 -20.27
CA TYR A 189 4.01 30.06 -20.97
C TYR A 189 4.75 31.26 -21.57
N ILE A 190 4.10 31.96 -22.49
CA ILE A 190 4.58 33.21 -23.08
C ILE A 190 3.73 34.38 -22.54
N ASP A 191 4.38 35.43 -22.07
CA ASP A 191 3.71 36.63 -21.59
C ASP A 191 3.31 37.60 -22.72
N ARG A 192 2.64 38.70 -22.38
CA ARG A 192 2.23 39.74 -23.35
C ARG A 192 3.39 40.37 -24.13
N LYS A 193 4.62 40.30 -23.62
CA LYS A 193 5.83 40.86 -24.25
C LYS A 193 6.50 39.84 -25.17
N GLY A 194 5.92 38.64 -25.30
CA GLY A 194 6.52 37.53 -26.04
C GLY A 194 7.67 36.85 -25.29
N GLN A 195 7.83 37.10 -23.99
CA GLN A 195 8.90 36.48 -23.20
C GLN A 195 8.43 35.14 -22.64
N PRO A 196 9.23 34.07 -22.80
CA PRO A 196 8.93 32.76 -22.23
C PRO A 196 9.24 32.74 -20.73
N HIS A 197 8.35 32.13 -19.97
CA HIS A 197 8.48 31.93 -18.52
C HIS A 197 8.28 30.46 -18.19
N THR A 198 8.93 30.00 -17.13
CA THR A 198 8.75 28.63 -16.61
C THR A 198 8.58 28.67 -15.10
N LEU A 199 7.55 27.99 -14.62
CA LEU A 199 7.20 27.86 -13.21
C LEU A 199 7.22 26.38 -12.84
N SER A 200 7.65 26.07 -11.63
CA SER A 200 7.54 24.71 -11.07
C SER A 200 6.41 24.68 -10.04
N ALA A 201 5.48 23.74 -10.18
CA ALA A 201 4.48 23.49 -9.15
C ALA A 201 5.14 22.84 -7.91
N LYS A 202 4.61 23.13 -6.72
CA LYS A 202 5.06 22.46 -5.49
C LYS A 202 4.91 20.93 -5.64
N PRO A 203 5.88 20.12 -5.19
CA PRO A 203 5.77 18.66 -5.28
C PRO A 203 4.48 18.12 -4.64
N PHE A 204 3.87 17.13 -5.27
CA PHE A 204 2.75 16.37 -4.72
C PHE A 204 3.27 15.06 -4.13
N ALA A 205 3.37 15.00 -2.81
CA ALA A 205 3.79 13.81 -2.10
C ALA A 205 2.64 12.80 -1.99
N ILE A 206 2.84 11.62 -2.57
CA ILE A 206 2.02 10.44 -2.36
C ILE A 206 2.58 9.75 -1.12
N ARG A 207 1.84 9.84 -0.02
CA ARG A 207 2.11 9.01 1.16
C ARG A 207 1.80 7.58 0.80
N SER A 208 2.58 6.61 1.31
CA SER A 208 2.39 5.19 1.03
C SER A 208 0.90 4.81 1.08
N VAL A 209 0.28 4.67 -0.10
CA VAL A 209 -1.08 4.18 -0.25
C VAL A 209 -0.93 2.73 -0.63
N CYS A 210 -0.89 1.86 0.38
CA CYS A 210 -0.99 0.43 0.19
C CYS A 210 -2.41 0.05 -0.19
N ASP A 211 -2.52 -1.00 -1.00
CA ASP A 211 -3.81 -1.52 -1.38
C ASP A 211 -4.54 -2.06 -0.17
N LEU A 212 -5.65 -1.42 0.19
CA LEU A 212 -6.41 -1.81 1.37
C LEU A 212 -7.16 -3.11 1.05
N PRO A 213 -6.93 -4.19 1.80
CA PRO A 213 -7.70 -5.41 1.63
C PRO A 213 -9.17 -5.14 1.93
N ILE A 214 -10.05 -5.55 1.03
CA ILE A 214 -11.49 -5.62 1.21
C ILE A 214 -11.91 -7.09 1.21
N GLN A 215 -12.83 -7.44 2.09
CA GLN A 215 -13.36 -8.80 2.18
C GLN A 215 -13.99 -9.21 0.84
N ASN A 216 -13.64 -10.42 0.38
CA ASN A 216 -14.17 -10.97 -0.85
C ASN A 216 -14.73 -12.37 -0.59
N GLN A 217 -16.07 -12.47 -0.56
CA GLN A 217 -16.76 -13.73 -0.32
C GLN A 217 -16.51 -14.72 -1.44
N ILE A 218 -16.22 -15.98 -1.07
CA ILE A 218 -15.93 -17.06 -2.01
C ILE A 218 -16.35 -18.40 -1.40
N ASP A 219 -16.78 -19.34 -2.23
CA ASP A 219 -17.03 -20.72 -1.81
C ASP A 219 -15.70 -21.46 -1.55
N PRO A 220 -15.60 -22.33 -0.52
CA PRO A 220 -14.37 -23.08 -0.23
C PRO A 220 -13.81 -23.88 -1.40
N LYS A 221 -14.65 -24.44 -2.28
CA LYS A 221 -14.20 -25.19 -3.46
C LYS A 221 -13.60 -24.25 -4.50
N GLU A 222 -14.20 -23.09 -4.70
CA GLU A 222 -13.67 -22.07 -5.61
C GLU A 222 -12.37 -21.46 -5.07
N PHE A 223 -12.29 -21.22 -3.76
CA PHE A 223 -11.07 -20.79 -3.09
C PHE A 223 -9.91 -21.74 -3.36
N ALA A 224 -10.12 -23.06 -3.19
CA ALA A 224 -9.11 -24.07 -3.48
C ALA A 224 -8.64 -24.05 -4.95
N LEU A 225 -9.51 -23.71 -5.90
CA LEU A 225 -9.14 -23.55 -7.31
C LEU A 225 -8.35 -22.27 -7.57
N ARG A 226 -8.67 -21.16 -6.90
CA ARG A 226 -7.95 -19.90 -7.02
C ARG A 226 -6.57 -19.96 -6.39
N LEU A 227 -6.46 -20.60 -5.22
CA LEU A 227 -5.21 -20.75 -4.49
C LEU A 227 -4.13 -21.42 -5.36
N ARG A 228 -4.49 -22.41 -6.18
CA ARG A 228 -3.58 -23.08 -7.13
C ARG A 228 -3.02 -22.18 -8.23
N LYS A 229 -3.64 -21.02 -8.48
CA LYS A 229 -3.22 -20.05 -9.51
C LYS A 229 -2.37 -18.92 -8.93
N LEU A 230 -2.33 -18.78 -7.61
CA LEU A 230 -1.59 -17.72 -6.95
C LEU A 230 -0.12 -18.14 -6.77
N GLU A 231 0.77 -17.16 -6.79
CA GLU A 231 2.16 -17.35 -6.38
C GLU A 231 2.20 -17.46 -4.85
N CYS A 232 2.75 -18.56 -4.33
CA CYS A 232 2.76 -18.85 -2.89
C CYS A 232 4.15 -18.65 -2.28
N GLY A 233 4.21 -17.89 -1.18
CA GLY A 233 5.30 -17.93 -0.21
C GLY A 233 4.92 -18.86 0.95
N GLU A 234 5.92 -19.36 1.69
CA GLU A 234 5.69 -20.13 2.92
C GLU A 234 6.57 -19.59 4.04
N ILE A 235 5.96 -19.37 5.21
CA ILE A 235 6.65 -18.89 6.40
C ILE A 235 6.24 -19.72 7.60
N VAL A 236 7.22 -20.09 8.41
CA VAL A 236 6.99 -20.85 9.63
C VAL A 236 7.38 -19.99 10.83
N VAL A 237 6.40 -19.72 11.68
CA VAL A 237 6.54 -18.99 12.94
C VAL A 237 6.39 -19.98 14.09
N LYS A 238 7.42 -20.10 14.93
CA LYS A 238 7.39 -20.92 16.14
C LYS A 238 7.36 -20.02 17.36
N VAL A 239 6.45 -20.31 18.29
CA VAL A 239 6.26 -19.55 19.52
C VAL A 239 6.33 -20.51 20.69
N THR A 240 7.30 -20.30 21.58
CA THR A 240 7.52 -21.18 22.73
C THR A 240 6.49 -20.99 23.83
N ASP A 241 5.95 -19.79 23.97
CA ASP A 241 5.22 -19.37 25.17
C ASP A 241 3.70 -19.41 25.00
N TRP A 242 3.21 -19.82 23.83
CA TRP A 242 1.77 -19.88 23.52
C TRP A 242 1.34 -21.33 23.33
N THR A 243 0.13 -21.62 23.78
CA THR A 243 -0.53 -22.88 23.42
C THR A 243 -1.03 -22.81 21.95
N PRO A 244 -1.20 -23.96 21.26
CA PRO A 244 -1.75 -23.97 19.92
C PRO A 244 -3.17 -23.37 19.83
N GLU A 245 -3.97 -23.48 20.88
CA GLU A 245 -5.30 -22.87 20.97
C GLU A 245 -5.21 -21.33 21.02
N GLU A 246 -4.33 -20.79 21.87
CA GLU A 246 -4.08 -19.35 21.94
C GLU A 246 -3.55 -18.79 20.62
N MET A 247 -2.64 -19.53 19.97
CA MET A 247 -2.09 -19.14 18.68
C MET A 247 -3.16 -19.14 17.59
N TYR A 248 -4.07 -20.13 17.59
CA TYR A 248 -5.21 -20.19 16.67
C TYR A 248 -6.17 -19.01 16.87
N GLU A 249 -6.56 -18.69 18.10
CA GLU A 249 -7.45 -17.55 18.37
C GLU A 249 -6.83 -16.22 17.93
N LYS A 250 -5.53 -16.03 18.20
CA LYS A 250 -4.81 -14.81 17.77
C LYS A 250 -4.66 -14.75 16.25
N ALA A 251 -4.39 -15.88 15.61
CA ALA A 251 -4.32 -15.97 14.16
C ALA A 251 -5.66 -15.61 13.50
N LEU A 252 -6.78 -16.08 14.06
CA LEU A 252 -8.12 -15.75 13.58
C LEU A 252 -8.40 -14.25 13.66
N ARG A 253 -8.09 -13.62 14.80
CA ARG A 253 -8.22 -12.16 14.97
C ARG A 253 -7.37 -11.38 13.97
N ILE A 254 -6.15 -11.84 13.68
CA ILE A 254 -5.28 -11.19 12.68
C ILE A 254 -5.92 -11.24 11.28
N VAL A 255 -6.53 -12.37 10.90
CA VAL A 255 -7.25 -12.51 9.61
C VAL A 255 -8.42 -11.54 9.55
N GLU A 256 -9.20 -11.42 10.63
CA GLU A 256 -10.32 -10.48 10.75
C GLU A 256 -9.84 -9.01 10.68
N ASP A 257 -8.85 -8.64 11.50
CA ASP A 257 -8.29 -7.28 11.57
C ASP A 257 -7.64 -6.85 10.25
N ALA A 258 -7.09 -7.81 9.50
CA ALA A 258 -6.54 -7.61 8.17
C ALA A 258 -7.61 -7.56 7.06
N ASN A 259 -8.91 -7.56 7.39
CA ASN A 259 -10.04 -7.51 6.46
C ASN A 259 -10.06 -8.67 5.43
N PHE A 260 -9.54 -9.84 5.79
CA PHE A 260 -9.77 -11.04 5.00
C PHE A 260 -11.18 -11.59 5.29
N TYR A 261 -11.82 -12.12 4.26
CA TYR A 261 -13.02 -12.93 4.44
C TYR A 261 -12.59 -14.33 4.86
N GLU A 262 -13.04 -14.77 6.04
CA GLU A 262 -12.82 -16.14 6.51
C GLU A 262 -13.58 -17.13 5.61
N VAL A 263 -12.83 -17.96 4.89
CA VAL A 263 -13.38 -18.98 3.99
C VAL A 263 -13.67 -20.27 4.73
N GLU A 264 -12.73 -20.71 5.57
CA GLU A 264 -12.83 -21.91 6.38
C GLU A 264 -11.95 -21.76 7.62
N SER A 265 -12.49 -22.09 8.79
CA SER A 265 -11.70 -22.32 10.00
C SER A 265 -12.08 -23.65 10.63
N SER A 266 -11.07 -24.40 11.07
CA SER A 266 -11.29 -25.69 11.72
C SER A 266 -10.15 -26.03 12.66
N THR A 267 -10.50 -26.72 13.74
CA THR A 267 -9.55 -27.23 14.72
C THR A 267 -9.81 -28.73 14.90
N LYS A 268 -8.76 -29.54 14.81
CA LYS A 268 -8.82 -30.99 15.01
C LYS A 268 -7.74 -31.40 15.99
N THR A 269 -8.09 -32.28 16.90
CA THR A 269 -7.13 -32.88 17.85
C THR A 269 -6.91 -34.33 17.45
N ALA A 270 -5.67 -34.71 17.17
CA ALA A 270 -5.28 -36.08 16.84
C ALA A 270 -3.99 -36.41 17.60
N ASP A 271 -3.94 -37.57 18.25
CA ASP A 271 -2.75 -38.06 18.96
C ASP A 271 -2.15 -37.08 20.00
N GLY A 272 -3.02 -36.29 20.65
CA GLY A 272 -2.60 -35.27 21.62
C GLY A 272 -1.97 -34.02 20.99
N VAL A 273 -2.05 -33.88 19.67
CA VAL A 273 -1.58 -32.73 18.89
C VAL A 273 -2.79 -32.00 18.31
N ILE A 274 -2.78 -30.68 18.40
CA ILE A 274 -3.76 -29.82 17.74
C ILE A 274 -3.28 -29.53 16.34
N HIS A 275 -4.21 -29.61 15.40
CA HIS A 275 -4.08 -29.20 14.02
C HIS A 275 -5.23 -28.24 13.72
N ALA A 276 -4.93 -26.95 13.64
CA ALA A 276 -5.89 -25.93 13.29
C ALA A 276 -5.56 -25.31 11.94
N ARG A 277 -6.58 -24.99 11.16
CA ARG A 277 -6.46 -24.38 9.83
C ARG A 277 -7.38 -23.18 9.74
N ILE A 278 -6.88 -22.08 9.21
CA ILE A 278 -7.65 -20.87 8.89
C ILE A 278 -7.34 -20.51 7.45
N SER A 279 -8.36 -20.30 6.63
CA SER A 279 -8.22 -19.87 5.24
C SER A 279 -8.95 -18.54 5.06
N GLY A 280 -8.27 -17.57 4.45
CA GLY A 280 -8.81 -16.22 4.23
C GLY A 280 -8.64 -15.75 2.79
N LEU A 281 -9.59 -14.97 2.28
CA LEU A 281 -9.49 -14.28 1.00
C LEU A 281 -9.80 -12.79 1.14
N ALA A 282 -8.91 -11.95 0.63
CA ALA A 282 -9.13 -10.53 0.45
C ALA A 282 -8.98 -10.14 -1.03
N LYS A 283 -9.46 -8.96 -1.37
CA LYS A 283 -9.22 -8.31 -2.65
C LYS A 283 -8.68 -6.92 -2.38
N GLY A 284 -7.67 -6.49 -3.13
CA GLY A 284 -7.20 -5.12 -3.06
C GLY A 284 -8.27 -4.13 -3.53
N LYS A 285 -8.58 -3.11 -2.71
CA LYS A 285 -9.54 -2.05 -3.02
C LYS A 285 -9.21 -1.29 -4.31
N TYR A 286 -7.93 -1.02 -4.53
CA TYR A 286 -7.42 -0.23 -5.64
C TYR A 286 -6.95 -1.11 -6.78
N THR A 287 -6.11 -2.13 -6.57
CA THR A 287 -5.61 -2.95 -7.69
C THR A 287 -6.64 -3.96 -8.19
N GLY A 288 -7.59 -4.36 -7.33
CA GLY A 288 -8.53 -5.43 -7.61
C GLY A 288 -7.89 -6.83 -7.64
N LYS A 289 -6.59 -6.96 -7.32
CA LYS A 289 -5.91 -8.25 -7.19
C LYS A 289 -6.45 -9.01 -5.97
N SER A 290 -6.46 -10.34 -6.03
CA SER A 290 -6.87 -11.18 -4.91
C SER A 290 -5.66 -11.61 -4.09
N ASP A 291 -5.83 -11.63 -2.78
CA ASP A 291 -4.86 -12.12 -1.80
C ASP A 291 -5.50 -13.25 -1.01
N ALA A 292 -4.82 -14.39 -0.94
CA ALA A 292 -5.25 -15.54 -0.17
C ALA A 292 -4.22 -15.84 0.93
N VAL A 293 -4.70 -16.31 2.08
CA VAL A 293 -3.86 -16.75 3.18
C VAL A 293 -4.35 -18.10 3.69
N GLU A 294 -3.43 -19.00 4.01
CA GLU A 294 -3.70 -20.25 4.71
C GLU A 294 -2.81 -20.34 5.94
N LEU A 295 -3.41 -20.30 7.13
CA LEU A 295 -2.70 -20.46 8.39
C LEU A 295 -2.90 -21.89 8.89
N TYR A 296 -1.81 -22.57 9.19
CA TYR A 296 -1.82 -23.92 9.75
C TYR A 296 -1.09 -23.92 11.09
N VAL A 297 -1.86 -23.99 12.18
CA VAL A 297 -1.35 -23.99 13.55
C VAL A 297 -1.25 -25.42 14.05
N THR A 298 -0.10 -25.77 14.60
CA THR A 298 0.15 -27.07 15.22
C THR A 298 0.87 -26.96 16.56
N GLY A 299 0.60 -27.90 17.47
CA GLY A 299 1.27 -27.96 18.77
C GLY A 299 0.66 -29.01 19.70
N PRO A 300 1.33 -29.34 20.80
CA PRO A 300 0.80 -30.27 21.80
C PRO A 300 -0.43 -29.66 22.51
N PHE A 301 -1.49 -30.46 22.69
CA PHE A 301 -2.74 -30.01 23.31
C PHE A 301 -2.51 -29.53 24.75
N GLY A 302 -3.01 -28.32 25.06
CA GLY A 302 -2.90 -27.70 26.39
C GLY A 302 -1.47 -27.46 26.88
N LYS A 303 -0.45 -27.50 26.01
CA LYS A 303 0.95 -27.24 26.34
C LYS A 303 1.50 -26.11 25.48
N GLU A 304 2.41 -25.33 26.06
CA GLU A 304 3.13 -24.29 25.35
C GLU A 304 4.05 -24.90 24.27
N GLY A 305 4.29 -24.13 23.19
CA GLY A 305 5.11 -24.56 22.05
C GLY A 305 4.30 -24.76 20.78
N ALA A 306 3.69 -23.68 20.30
CA ALA A 306 2.92 -23.66 19.06
C ALA A 306 3.78 -23.31 17.83
N SER A 307 3.38 -23.81 16.67
CA SER A 307 3.95 -23.50 15.37
C SER A 307 2.84 -23.13 14.40
N CYS A 308 2.96 -21.98 13.73
CA CYS A 308 2.06 -21.56 12.66
C CYS A 308 2.83 -21.51 11.34
N LYS A 309 2.30 -22.19 10.33
CA LYS A 309 2.74 -22.10 8.95
C LYS A 309 1.76 -21.21 8.19
N ILE A 310 2.28 -20.21 7.48
CA ILE A 310 1.57 -19.21 6.67
C ILE A 310 1.91 -19.43 5.21
#